data_AF-A0A957W590-F1
#
_entry.id   AF-A0A957W590-F1
#
_cell.length_a   1.000
_cell.length_b   1.000
_cell.length_c   1.000
_cell.angle_alpha   90.00
_cell.angle_beta   90.00
_cell.angle_gamma   90.00
#
_symmetry.space_group_name_H-M   'P 1'
#
loop_
_entity.id
_entity.type
_entity.pdbx_description
1 polymer ?
#
loop_
_entity_poly.entity_id
_entity_poly.type
_entity_poly.pdbx_seq_one_letter_code
_entity_poly.pdbx_strand_id
1 'polypeptide(L)'
;MPMKAQNPPNDTTDKLQRRNRELFILHQIAEALNREVNLDEALQTALAQVAELFGLNTGWIFLYDSDNRQPYLAAAQNLPPALAEDSCLLMEGTCYCLDSHAGGGLSRKERLNVITCSRLKYLMDGTNGLRYHA
;
A
#
# COMPACT_ATOMS: atom_id res chain seq x y z
N MET A 1 28.77 -53.90 -5.65
CA MET A 1 28.13 -53.13 -4.54
C MET A 1 29.18 -52.18 -3.95
N PRO A 2 28.85 -50.98 -3.42
CA PRO A 2 27.55 -50.28 -3.39
C PRO A 2 27.55 -48.84 -3.96
N MET A 3 26.34 -48.29 -4.06
CA MET A 3 25.95 -46.93 -4.47
C MET A 3 26.57 -45.81 -3.63
N LYS A 4 26.76 -44.63 -4.25
CA LYS A 4 26.54 -43.35 -3.58
C LYS A 4 25.47 -42.57 -4.33
N ALA A 5 24.31 -42.46 -3.68
CA ALA A 5 23.20 -41.62 -4.09
C ALA A 5 23.64 -40.15 -4.10
N GLN A 6 23.52 -39.50 -5.25
CA GLN A 6 23.57 -38.05 -5.35
C GLN A 6 22.12 -37.55 -5.27
N ASN A 7 21.76 -37.00 -4.11
CA ASN A 7 20.46 -36.40 -3.86
C ASN A 7 20.47 -34.99 -4.47
N PRO A 8 19.57 -34.61 -5.41
CA PRO A 8 19.55 -33.25 -5.93
C PRO A 8 19.05 -32.25 -4.86
N PRO A 9 19.62 -31.03 -4.82
CA PRO A 9 19.46 -30.09 -3.71
C PRO A 9 18.12 -29.34 -3.78
N ASN A 10 17.42 -29.30 -2.64
CA ASN A 10 16.55 -28.27 -2.03
C ASN A 10 15.60 -27.34 -2.84
N ASP A 11 15.66 -27.28 -4.18
CA ASP A 11 14.92 -26.35 -5.03
C ASP A 11 13.39 -26.54 -4.90
N THR A 12 12.93 -27.78 -4.80
CA THR A 12 11.51 -28.08 -4.64
C THR A 12 11.00 -27.65 -3.26
N THR A 13 11.79 -27.86 -2.21
CA THR A 13 11.45 -27.48 -0.83
C THR A 13 11.40 -25.96 -0.67
N ASP A 14 12.38 -25.26 -1.23
CA ASP A 14 12.46 -23.79 -1.18
C ASP A 14 11.32 -23.15 -2.01
N LYS A 15 10.98 -23.72 -3.17
CA LYS A 15 9.81 -23.31 -3.96
C LYS A 15 8.49 -23.58 -3.22
N LEU A 16 8.38 -24.72 -2.53
CA LEU A 16 7.20 -25.06 -1.75
C LEU A 16 7.03 -24.12 -0.55
N GLN A 17 8.13 -23.80 0.14
CA GLN A 17 8.12 -22.83 1.25
C GLN A 17 7.75 -21.43 0.77
N ARG A 18 8.26 -20.98 -0.39
CA ARG A 18 7.84 -19.71 -0.98
C ARG A 18 6.35 -19.68 -1.30
N ARG A 19 5.83 -20.72 -1.97
CA ARG A 19 4.39 -20.80 -2.29
C ARG A 19 3.53 -20.87 -1.04
N ASN A 20 3.95 -21.61 -0.01
CA ASN A 20 3.23 -21.64 1.27
C ASN A 20 3.24 -20.27 1.95
N ARG A 21 4.34 -19.53 1.87
CA ARG A 21 4.41 -18.18 2.42
C ARG A 21 3.52 -17.19 1.65
N GLU A 22 3.52 -17.25 0.33
CA GLU A 22 2.63 -16.46 -0.52
C GLU A 22 1.16 -16.76 -0.24
N LEU A 23 0.79 -18.05 -0.17
CA LEU A 23 -0.57 -18.49 0.16
C LEU A 23 -0.98 -18.07 1.56
N PHE A 24 -0.07 -18.16 2.54
CA PHE A 24 -0.32 -17.72 3.91
C PHE A 24 -0.59 -16.22 3.97
N ILE A 25 0.20 -15.39 3.26
CA ILE A 25 -0.02 -13.95 3.17
C ILE A 25 -1.38 -13.65 2.53
N LEU A 26 -1.70 -14.30 1.41
CA LEU A 26 -2.99 -14.11 0.73
C LEU A 26 -4.17 -14.54 1.62
N HIS A 27 -4.02 -15.63 2.37
CA HIS A 27 -5.02 -16.09 3.33
C HIS A 27 -5.23 -15.07 4.45
N GLN A 28 -4.15 -14.56 5.05
CA GLN A 28 -4.22 -13.54 6.11
C GLN A 28 -4.92 -12.27 5.64
N ILE A 29 -4.63 -11.82 4.41
CA ILE A 29 -5.29 -10.66 3.79
C ILE A 29 -6.79 -10.95 3.60
N ALA A 30 -7.13 -12.10 3.01
CA ALA A 30 -8.52 -12.46 2.76
C ALA A 30 -9.33 -12.64 4.06
N GLU A 31 -8.72 -13.20 5.10
CA GLU A 31 -9.35 -13.39 6.40
C GLU A 31 -9.56 -12.06 7.13
N ALA A 32 -8.59 -11.14 7.07
CA ALA A 32 -8.76 -9.77 7.56
C ALA A 32 -9.94 -9.11 6.82
N LEU A 33 -9.91 -9.06 5.48
CA LEU A 33 -10.97 -8.46 4.67
C LEU A 33 -12.36 -9.07 4.91
N ASN A 34 -12.45 -10.36 5.22
CA ASN A 34 -13.73 -11.06 5.45
C ASN A 34 -14.24 -10.93 6.90
N ARG A 35 -13.40 -10.62 7.88
CA ARG A 35 -13.80 -10.50 9.31
C ARG A 35 -14.26 -9.10 9.69
N GLU A 36 -13.93 -8.12 8.86
CA GLU A 36 -14.13 -6.72 9.18
C GLU A 36 -15.56 -6.29 8.86
N VAL A 37 -16.37 -6.14 9.90
CA VAL A 37 -17.72 -5.52 9.81
C VAL A 37 -17.59 -3.99 9.63
N ASN A 38 -16.41 -3.45 9.92
CA ASN A 38 -16.07 -2.04 9.82
C ASN A 38 -14.99 -1.83 8.75
N LEU A 39 -15.35 -1.15 7.66
CA LEU A 39 -14.44 -0.91 6.52
C LEU A 39 -13.16 -0.17 6.95
N ASP A 40 -13.25 0.74 7.92
CA ASP A 40 -12.13 1.56 8.36
C ASP A 40 -11.06 0.70 9.05
N GLU A 41 -11.50 -0.21 9.93
CA GLU A 41 -10.62 -1.18 10.60
C GLU A 41 -9.95 -2.09 9.54
N ALA A 42 -10.69 -2.49 8.49
CA ALA A 42 -10.22 -3.38 7.43
C ALA A 42 -9.07 -2.78 6.66
N LEU A 43 -9.26 -1.54 6.27
CA LEU A 43 -8.28 -0.80 5.50
C LEU A 43 -7.06 -0.48 6.36
N GLN A 44 -7.25 -0.18 7.64
CA GLN A 44 -6.14 0.05 8.57
C GLN A 44 -5.31 -1.23 8.78
N THR A 45 -5.96 -2.37 9.00
CA THR A 45 -5.30 -3.68 9.15
C THR A 45 -4.56 -4.08 7.88
N ALA A 46 -5.21 -3.97 6.72
CA ALA A 46 -4.60 -4.32 5.44
C ALA A 46 -3.40 -3.42 5.12
N LEU A 47 -3.53 -2.10 5.35
CA LEU A 47 -2.44 -1.15 5.16
C LEU A 47 -1.23 -1.51 6.03
N ALA A 48 -1.46 -1.83 7.31
CA ALA A 48 -0.40 -2.24 8.23
C ALA A 48 0.35 -3.50 7.76
N GLN A 49 -0.38 -4.53 7.32
CA GLN A 49 0.22 -5.77 6.82
C GLN A 49 1.03 -5.56 5.54
N VAL A 50 0.51 -4.74 4.61
CA VAL A 50 1.21 -4.40 3.36
C VAL A 50 2.47 -3.59 3.65
N ALA A 51 2.37 -2.58 4.52
CA ALA A 51 3.52 -1.75 4.90
C ALA A 51 4.64 -2.60 5.52
N GLU A 52 4.29 -3.51 6.44
CA GLU A 52 5.23 -4.45 7.03
C GLU A 52 5.88 -5.36 5.98
N LEU A 53 5.08 -5.94 5.08
CA LEU A 53 5.56 -6.86 4.04
C LEU A 53 6.59 -6.21 3.09
N PHE A 54 6.40 -4.94 2.75
CA PHE A 54 7.27 -4.20 1.85
C PHE A 54 8.33 -3.34 2.57
N GLY A 55 8.37 -3.35 3.90
CA GLY A 55 9.29 -2.53 4.70
C GLY A 55 9.04 -1.03 4.53
N LEU A 56 7.80 -0.62 4.28
CA LEU A 56 7.39 0.77 4.15
C LEU A 56 7.12 1.35 5.54
N ASN A 57 7.70 2.53 5.82
CA ASN A 57 7.46 3.20 7.09
C ASN A 57 6.11 3.93 7.13
N THR A 58 5.68 4.47 5.99
CA THR A 58 4.52 5.36 5.85
C THR A 58 3.63 4.86 4.72
N GLY A 59 2.31 4.92 4.90
CA GLY A 59 1.34 4.63 3.85
C GLY A 59 -0.04 5.20 4.14
N TRP A 60 -0.89 5.28 3.12
CA TRP A 60 -2.28 5.70 3.26
C TRP A 60 -3.15 5.21 2.10
N ILE A 61 -4.46 5.17 2.33
CA ILE A 61 -5.48 4.75 1.37
C ILE A 61 -6.50 5.88 1.20
N PHE A 62 -6.73 6.27 -0.07
CA PHE A 62 -7.83 7.14 -0.44
C PHE A 62 -8.95 6.31 -1.08
N LEU A 63 -10.19 6.54 -0.65
CA LEU A 63 -11.40 6.04 -1.29
C LEU A 63 -12.23 7.19 -1.84
N TYR A 64 -13.15 6.89 -2.74
CA TYR A 64 -14.14 7.84 -3.23
C TYR A 64 -15.49 7.54 -2.60
N ASP A 65 -16.12 8.57 -2.06
CA ASP A 65 -17.50 8.52 -1.61
C ASP A 65 -18.43 8.21 -2.81
N SER A 66 -19.39 7.30 -2.62
CA SER A 66 -20.28 6.84 -3.69
C SER A 66 -21.25 7.93 -4.17
N ASP A 67 -21.60 8.86 -3.29
CA ASP A 67 -22.72 9.78 -3.48
C ASP A 67 -22.24 11.08 -4.10
N ASN A 68 -21.11 11.61 -3.64
CA ASN A 68 -20.56 12.88 -4.11
C ASN A 68 -19.26 12.73 -4.95
N ARG A 69 -18.72 11.51 -5.09
CA ARG A 69 -17.47 11.20 -5.79
C ARG A 69 -16.26 12.00 -5.29
N GLN A 70 -16.29 12.47 -4.06
CA GLN A 70 -15.16 13.13 -3.43
C GLN A 70 -14.22 12.10 -2.82
N PRO A 71 -12.89 12.28 -2.96
CA PRO A 71 -11.94 11.44 -2.27
C PRO A 71 -11.90 11.77 -0.78
N TYR A 72 -11.75 10.74 0.05
CA TYR A 72 -11.49 10.87 1.48
C TYR A 72 -10.39 9.90 1.92
N LEU A 73 -9.67 10.29 2.98
CA LEU A 73 -8.62 9.47 3.58
C LEU A 73 -9.27 8.35 4.41
N ALA A 74 -9.22 7.13 3.91
CA ALA A 74 -9.87 5.98 4.53
C ALA A 74 -8.96 5.23 5.53
N ALA A 75 -7.65 5.27 5.32
CA ALA A 75 -6.67 4.71 6.26
C ALA A 75 -5.33 5.43 6.13
N ALA A 76 -4.57 5.49 7.23
CA ALA A 76 -3.26 6.12 7.25
C ALA A 76 -2.34 5.48 8.29
N GLN A 77 -1.06 5.35 7.97
CA GLN A 77 -0.05 4.80 8.86
C GLN A 77 1.20 5.66 8.84
N ASN A 78 1.63 6.09 10.04
CA ASN A 78 2.86 6.84 10.29
C ASN A 78 3.04 8.00 9.30
N LEU A 79 2.00 8.82 9.15
CA LEU A 79 2.10 10.03 8.35
C LEU A 79 3.23 10.91 8.90
N PRO A 80 4.14 11.39 8.04
CA PRO A 80 5.15 12.35 8.44
C PRO A 80 4.47 13.59 9.08
N PRO A 81 5.14 14.27 10.02
CA PRO A 81 4.60 15.46 10.67
C PRO A 81 4.02 16.50 9.70
N ALA A 82 4.67 16.70 8.54
CA ALA A 82 4.18 17.62 7.50
C ALA A 82 2.81 17.23 6.88
N LEU A 83 2.38 16.00 7.07
CA LEU A 83 1.07 15.48 6.66
C LEU A 83 0.14 15.19 7.85
N ALA A 84 0.65 15.21 9.09
CA ALA A 84 -0.05 14.78 10.29
C ALA A 84 -0.39 15.91 11.27
N GLU A 85 0.53 16.86 11.49
CA GLU A 85 0.44 17.83 12.61
C GLU A 85 -0.30 19.11 12.23
N ASP A 86 -0.12 19.63 11.01
CA ASP A 86 -0.56 20.98 10.66
C ASP A 86 -1.85 21.09 9.85
N SER A 87 -2.48 19.97 9.47
CA SER A 87 -3.90 19.85 9.09
C SER A 87 -4.16 18.61 8.24
N CYS A 88 -5.16 17.81 8.62
CA CYS A 88 -5.84 16.90 7.69
C CYS A 88 -6.27 17.58 6.38
N LEU A 89 -6.37 18.93 6.32
CA LEU A 89 -6.60 19.72 5.11
C LEU A 89 -5.69 19.34 3.94
N LEU A 90 -4.42 18.99 4.19
CA LEU A 90 -3.55 18.51 3.11
C LEU A 90 -4.05 17.17 2.59
N MET A 91 -4.54 16.29 3.44
CA MET A 91 -5.13 15.00 3.09
C MET A 91 -6.62 15.10 2.72
N GLU A 92 -7.22 16.29 2.76
CA GLU A 92 -8.58 16.56 2.31
C GLU A 92 -8.60 17.02 0.85
N GLY A 93 -9.75 16.84 0.20
CA GLY A 93 -9.99 17.24 -1.18
C GLY A 93 -9.15 16.48 -2.21
N THR A 94 -9.07 17.04 -3.42
CA THR A 94 -8.42 16.38 -4.56
C THR A 94 -6.96 16.79 -4.71
N CYS A 95 -6.20 15.95 -5.41
CA CYS A 95 -4.89 16.28 -5.92
C CYS A 95 -4.80 15.81 -7.36
N TYR A 96 -3.79 16.29 -8.10
CA TYR A 96 -3.60 15.91 -9.50
C TYR A 96 -3.63 14.39 -9.72
N CYS A 97 -3.07 13.59 -8.80
CA CYS A 97 -3.09 12.12 -8.88
C CYS A 97 -4.51 11.56 -8.82
N LEU A 98 -5.33 12.09 -7.90
CA LEU A 98 -6.71 11.67 -7.68
C LEU A 98 -7.57 12.08 -8.88
N ASP A 99 -7.45 13.33 -9.33
CA ASP A 99 -8.20 13.84 -10.48
C ASP A 99 -7.87 13.05 -11.76
N SER A 100 -6.59 12.77 -11.99
CA SER A 100 -6.14 11.99 -13.15
C SER A 100 -6.62 10.54 -13.08
N HIS A 101 -6.70 9.95 -11.89
CA HIS A 101 -7.30 8.64 -11.69
C HIS A 101 -8.82 8.66 -11.96
N ALA A 102 -9.54 9.64 -11.42
CA ALA A 102 -10.99 9.79 -11.58
C ALA A 102 -11.41 10.06 -13.03
N GLY A 103 -10.58 10.77 -13.80
CA GLY A 103 -10.77 11.04 -15.22
C GLY A 103 -10.36 9.88 -16.15
N GLY A 104 -9.88 8.74 -15.61
CA GLY A 104 -9.38 7.61 -16.40
C GLY A 104 -8.08 7.89 -17.17
N GLY A 105 -7.42 9.03 -16.87
CA GLY A 105 -6.31 9.58 -17.65
C GLY A 105 -4.94 8.96 -17.36
N LEU A 106 -4.81 8.13 -16.32
CA LEU A 106 -3.56 7.41 -16.05
C LEU A 106 -3.61 6.02 -16.69
N SER A 107 -2.88 5.85 -17.79
CA SER A 107 -2.60 4.54 -18.37
C SER A 107 -1.93 3.64 -17.32
N ARG A 108 -2.06 2.31 -17.48
CA ARG A 108 -1.53 1.32 -16.50
C ARG A 108 -0.04 1.52 -16.17
N LYS A 109 0.74 2.15 -17.06
CA LYS A 109 2.18 2.43 -16.88
C LYS A 109 2.46 3.70 -16.06
N GLU A 110 1.55 4.66 -16.04
CA GLU A 110 1.70 5.94 -15.31
C GLU A 110 1.29 5.81 -13.82
N ARG A 111 0.67 4.69 -13.44
CA ARG A 111 0.22 4.41 -12.06
C ARG A 111 1.34 3.97 -11.13
N LEU A 112 2.53 3.62 -11.65
CA LEU A 112 3.57 2.90 -10.89
C LEU A 112 4.89 3.68 -10.72
N ASN A 113 5.00 4.95 -11.15
CA ASN A 113 6.15 5.78 -10.75
C ASN A 113 6.01 7.27 -11.09
N VAL A 114 6.45 8.12 -10.15
CA VAL A 114 6.72 9.56 -10.26
C VAL A 114 5.57 10.40 -10.82
N ILE A 115 4.49 10.51 -10.04
CA ILE A 115 3.59 11.65 -10.17
C ILE A 115 4.08 12.72 -9.18
N THR A 116 4.40 13.91 -9.70
CA THR A 116 4.56 15.11 -8.86
C THR A 116 3.19 15.47 -8.31
N CYS A 117 2.82 14.80 -7.22
CA CYS A 117 1.58 15.05 -6.51
C CYS A 117 1.58 16.51 -6.05
N SER A 118 0.54 17.28 -6.44
CA SER A 118 0.42 18.69 -6.05
C SER A 118 0.46 18.88 -4.53
N ARG A 119 -0.01 17.88 -3.78
CA ARG A 119 -0.01 17.79 -2.32
C ARG A 119 1.40 17.68 -1.70
N LEU A 120 2.34 17.10 -2.44
CA LEU A 120 3.74 16.93 -2.00
C LEU A 120 4.67 18.00 -2.56
N LYS A 121 4.22 18.79 -3.55
CA LYS A 121 5.06 19.72 -4.33
C LYS A 121 5.80 20.77 -3.49
N TYR A 122 5.23 21.21 -2.37
CA TYR A 122 5.78 22.29 -1.54
C TYR A 122 6.18 21.83 -0.14
N LEU A 123 6.20 20.52 0.13
CA LEU A 123 6.64 19.99 1.41
C LEU A 123 8.17 19.90 1.42
N MET A 124 8.81 20.89 2.03
CA MET A 124 10.26 20.96 2.13
C MET A 124 10.82 20.34 3.42
N ASP A 125 10.08 20.46 4.53
CA ASP A 125 10.46 19.95 5.84
C ASP A 125 9.40 18.99 6.41
N GLY A 126 9.76 18.20 7.43
CA GLY A 126 8.82 17.31 8.13
C GLY A 126 8.27 16.13 7.30
N THR A 127 8.89 15.82 6.15
CA THR A 127 8.46 14.74 5.23
C THR A 127 9.01 13.36 5.58
N ASN A 128 9.92 13.26 6.56
CA ASN A 128 10.62 12.02 6.92
C ASN A 128 11.25 11.29 5.69
N GLY A 129 11.73 12.06 4.71
CA GLY A 129 12.35 11.53 3.49
C GLY A 129 11.36 11.11 2.40
N LEU A 130 10.06 11.30 2.60
CA LEU A 130 9.02 11.05 1.60
C LEU A 130 9.11 12.09 0.48
N ARG A 131 9.52 11.63 -0.71
CA ARG A 131 9.64 12.48 -1.92
C ARG A 131 8.64 12.12 -3.02
N TYR A 132 8.13 10.89 -3.00
CA TYR A 132 7.20 10.35 -3.99
C TYR A 132 6.19 9.44 -3.28
N HIS A 133 5.02 9.22 -3.90
CA HIS A 133 4.17 8.09 -3.52
C HIS A 133 4.89 6.78 -3.86
N ALA A 134 4.88 5.83 -2.94
CA ALA A 134 5.23 4.44 -3.22
C ALA A 134 4.04 3.72 -3.87
#